data_AF-A0A946CGM9-F1
#
_entry.id   AF-A0A946CGM9-F1
#
_cell.length_a   1.000
_cell.length_b   1.000
_cell.length_c   1.000
_cell.angle_alpha   90.00
_cell.angle_beta   90.00
_cell.angle_gamma   90.00
#
_symmetry.space_group_name_H-M   'P 1'
#
loop_
_entity.id
_entity.type
_entity.pdbx_description
1 polymer ?
#
loop_
_entity_poly.entity_id
_entity_poly.type
_entity_poly.pdbx_seq_one_letter_code
_entity_poly.pdbx_strand_id
1 'polypeptide(L)' 'MKLLIWIILSVSLAGGQSLFDGKSLKGWMVQEKEAWMWTIKNGAIVGGSLDKNVPHNTFITTEKRHKNFELTLQVKVE' A
#
# COMPACT_ATOMS: atom_id res chain seq x y z
N MET A 1 -2.53 31.27 -42.77
CA MET A 1 -2.70 31.78 -41.39
C MET A 1 -3.08 30.63 -40.48
N LYS A 2 -2.32 30.47 -39.38
CA LYS A 2 -2.62 29.75 -38.14
C LYS A 2 -2.68 28.21 -38.20
N LEU A 3 -1.49 27.61 -38.09
CA LEU A 3 -1.28 26.27 -37.56
C LEU A 3 -1.54 26.31 -36.04
N LEU A 4 -2.60 25.64 -35.57
CA LEU A 4 -2.96 25.63 -34.15
C LEU A 4 -2.29 24.42 -33.47
N ILE A 5 -1.09 24.66 -32.94
CA ILE A 5 -0.35 23.70 -32.12
C ILE A 5 -1.02 23.65 -30.73
N TRP A 6 -1.66 22.53 -30.41
CA TRP A 6 -2.07 22.21 -29.04
C TRP A 6 -0.92 21.47 -28.35
N ILE A 7 -0.01 22.23 -27.72
CA ILE A 7 0.90 21.65 -26.73
C ILE A 7 0.09 21.46 -25.46
N ILE A 8 -0.35 20.22 -25.22
CA ILE A 8 -0.77 19.81 -23.89
C ILE A 8 0.53 19.70 -23.08
N LEU A 9 0.77 20.68 -22.24
CA LEU A 9 1.85 20.64 -21.26
C LEU A 9 1.48 19.53 -20.26
N SER A 10 2.06 18.35 -20.44
CA SER A 10 1.98 17.27 -19.45
C SER A 10 2.71 17.74 -18.19
N VAL A 11 2.01 18.42 -17.29
CA VAL A 11 2.46 18.61 -15.92
C VAL A 11 2.48 17.22 -15.31
N SER A 12 3.67 16.63 -15.21
CA SER A 12 3.86 15.43 -14.42
C SER A 12 3.71 15.84 -12.97
N LEU A 13 2.51 15.67 -12.41
CA LEU A 13 2.39 15.53 -10.96
C LEU A 13 3.13 14.25 -10.62
N ALA A 14 4.39 14.36 -10.22
CA ALA A 14 5.12 13.29 -9.55
C ALA A 14 4.54 13.05 -8.14
N GLY A 15 3.22 12.92 -8.03
CA GLY A 15 2.55 12.46 -6.84
C GLY A 15 2.68 10.95 -6.82
N GLY A 16 3.36 10.42 -5.80
CA GLY A 16 3.46 8.97 -5.59
C GLY A 16 2.08 8.31 -5.62
N GLN A 17 2.04 7.06 -6.08
CA GLN A 17 0.81 6.27 -6.04
C GLN A 17 0.56 5.78 -4.62
N SER A 18 -0.61 6.10 -4.03
CA SER A 18 -0.98 5.51 -2.74
C SER A 18 -1.14 4.00 -2.89
N LEU A 19 -0.48 3.24 -2.01
CA LEU A 19 -0.60 1.78 -1.93
C LEU A 19 -1.75 1.33 -1.03
N PHE A 20 -2.32 2.24 -0.25
CA PHE A 20 -3.36 1.92 0.73
C PHE A 20 -4.50 2.93 0.68
N ASP A 21 -5.73 2.41 0.74
CA ASP A 21 -6.96 3.19 0.69
C ASP A 21 -7.48 3.61 2.09
N GLY A 22 -6.77 3.21 3.16
CA GLY A 22 -7.15 3.47 4.54
C GLY A 22 -8.26 2.55 5.06
N LYS A 23 -8.75 1.58 4.28
CA LYS A 23 -10.02 0.90 4.54
C LYS A 23 -9.98 -0.60 4.30
N SER A 24 -9.16 -1.06 3.36
CA SER A 24 -9.17 -2.46 2.93
C SER A 24 -7.77 -2.97 2.60
N LEU A 25 -7.63 -4.29 2.57
CA LEU A 25 -6.44 -4.97 2.05
C LEU A 25 -6.51 -5.17 0.53
N LYS A 26 -7.34 -4.41 -0.19
CA LYS A 26 -7.38 -4.48 -1.65
C LYS A 26 -6.02 -4.08 -2.22
N GLY A 27 -5.46 -4.89 -3.11
CA GLY A 27 -4.11 -4.67 -3.64
C GLY A 27 -3.00 -5.22 -2.75
N TRP A 28 -3.35 -5.93 -1.67
CA TRP A 28 -2.42 -6.59 -0.75
C TRP A 28 -2.64 -8.10 -0.73
N MET A 29 -1.54 -8.84 -0.59
CA MET A 29 -1.52 -10.29 -0.46
C MET A 29 -0.96 -10.69 0.90
N VAL A 30 -1.65 -11.65 1.53
CA VAL A 30 -1.24 -12.35 2.75
C VAL A 30 -1.40 -13.85 2.51
N GLN A 31 -0.64 -14.69 3.20
CA GLN A 31 -0.90 -16.12 3.14
C GLN A 31 -2.25 -16.42 3.79
N GLU A 32 -3.06 -17.28 3.18
CA GLU A 32 -4.43 -17.56 3.62
C GLU A 32 -4.51 -17.99 5.09
N LYS A 33 -3.58 -18.86 5.52
CA LYS A 33 -3.48 -19.34 6.92
C LYS A 33 -3.04 -18.26 7.91
N GLU A 34 -2.56 -17.12 7.40
CA GLU A 34 -1.98 -16.02 8.16
C GLU A 34 -2.87 -14.76 8.09
N ALA A 35 -3.96 -14.79 7.31
CA ALA A 35 -4.83 -13.64 7.10
C ALA A 35 -5.43 -13.08 8.40
N TRP A 36 -5.62 -13.93 9.41
CA TRP A 36 -6.09 -13.51 10.74
C TRP A 36 -5.13 -12.58 11.48
N MET A 37 -3.85 -12.53 11.09
CA MET A 37 -2.84 -11.64 11.67
C MET A 37 -2.80 -10.27 10.98
N TRP A 38 -3.56 -10.05 9.91
CA TRP A 38 -3.54 -8.82 9.13
C TRP A 38 -4.93 -8.21 9.08
N THR A 39 -5.10 -7.08 9.77
CA THR A 39 -6.40 -6.41 9.90
C THR A 39 -6.31 -4.92 9.57
N ILE A 40 -7.45 -4.28 9.36
CA ILE A 40 -7.54 -2.83 9.26
C ILE A 40 -8.09 -2.28 10.56
N LYS A 41 -7.38 -1.34 11.19
CA LYS A 41 -7.84 -0.63 12.39
C LYS A 41 -7.42 0.82 12.32
N ASN A 42 -8.35 1.74 12.59
CA ASN A 42 -8.11 3.19 12.64
C ASN A 42 -7.38 3.75 11.41
N GLY A 43 -7.70 3.23 10.22
CA GLY A 43 -7.08 3.70 8.99
C GLY A 43 -5.63 3.23 8.79
N ALA A 44 -5.20 2.16 9.46
CA ALA A 44 -3.89 1.53 9.32
C ALA A 44 -4.04 0.02 9.08
N ILE A 45 -3.09 -0.55 8.34
CA ILE A 45 -2.86 -2.00 8.31
C ILE A 45 -2.17 -2.36 9.63
N VAL A 46 -2.74 -3.30 10.38
CA VAL A 46 -2.20 -3.80 11.65
C VAL A 46 -1.83 -5.26 11.49
N GLY A 47 -0.56 -5.57 11.81
CA GLY A 47 0.00 -6.91 11.83
C GLY A 47 0.08 -7.47 13.25
N GLY A 48 -0.22 -8.75 13.42
CA GLY A 48 -0.11 -9.49 14.68
C GLY A 48 -1.38 -9.47 15.53
N SER A 49 -1.23 -9.70 16.84
CA SER A 49 -2.32 -9.72 17.81
C SER A 49 -1.79 -9.33 19.19
N LEU A 50 -2.57 -8.55 19.95
CA LEU A 50 -2.31 -8.29 21.36
C LEU A 50 -2.92 -9.38 22.27
N ASP A 51 -3.83 -10.20 21.74
CA ASP A 51 -4.60 -11.19 22.50
C ASP A 51 -4.14 -12.64 22.24
N LYS A 52 -3.45 -12.88 21.12
CA LYS A 52 -3.01 -14.21 20.69
C LYS A 52 -1.52 -14.23 20.45
N ASN A 53 -0.88 -15.33 20.84
CA ASN A 53 0.51 -15.56 20.49
C ASN A 53 0.65 -15.71 18.95
N VAL A 54 1.60 -14.98 18.37
CA VAL A 54 1.95 -15.07 16.96
C VAL A 54 2.97 -16.20 16.80
N PRO A 55 2.59 -17.33 16.15
CA PRO A 55 3.40 -18.54 16.18
C PRO A 55 4.71 -18.45 15.39
N HIS A 56 4.75 -17.59 14.37
CA HIS A 56 5.91 -17.39 13.50
C HIS A 56 5.79 -16.07 12.72
N ASN A 57 6.89 -15.68 12.05
CA ASN A 57 6.93 -14.47 11.23
C ASN A 57 6.11 -14.62 9.94
N THR A 58 5.26 -13.64 9.66
CA THR A 58 4.47 -13.52 8.43
C THR A 58 4.77 -12.18 7.73
N PHE A 59 4.40 -12.08 6.46
CA PHE A 59 4.54 -10.87 5.66
C PHE A 59 3.25 -10.54 4.92
N ILE A 60 3.01 -9.24 4.76
CA ILE A 60 2.04 -8.69 3.83
C ILE A 60 2.80 -8.02 2.69
N THR A 61 2.33 -8.20 1.46
CA THR A 61 2.97 -7.64 0.27
C THR A 61 1.94 -6.99 -0.65
N THR A 62 2.35 -6.10 -1.53
CA THR A 62 1.48 -5.60 -2.59
C THR A 62 1.25 -6.71 -3.63
N GLU A 63 0.05 -6.78 -4.21
CA GLU A 63 -0.23 -7.66 -5.36
C GLU A 63 0.68 -7.33 -6.55
N LYS A 64 0.92 -6.04 -6.77
CA LYS A 64 1.79 -5.54 -7.83
C LYS A 64 3.25 -5.64 -7.40
N ARG A 65 4.10 -6.08 -8.32
CA ARG A 65 5.56 -6.01 -8.18
C ARG A 65 6.09 -4.67 -8.69
N HIS A 66 7.00 -4.08 -7.93
CA HIS A 66 7.68 -2.83 -8.27
C HIS A 66 9.19 -3.09 -8.36
N LYS A 67 9.85 -2.50 -9.37
CA LYS A 67 11.29 -2.68 -9.58
C LYS A 67 12.10 -1.53 -8.95
N ASN A 68 11.86 -0.31 -9.43
CA ASN A 68 12.51 0.90 -8.93
C ASN A 68 11.41 1.80 -8.34
N PHE A 69 11.53 2.15 -7.08
CA PHE A 69 10.54 2.99 -6.40
C PHE A 69 11.17 3.72 -5.22
N GLU A 70 10.56 4.83 -4.83
CA GLU A 70 10.74 5.47 -3.53
C GLU A 70 9.48 5.19 -2.71
N LEU A 71 9.64 4.65 -1.50
CA LEU A 71 8.53 4.29 -0.63
C LEU A 71 8.48 5.26 0.55
N THR A 72 7.32 5.89 0.73
CA THR A 72 6.99 6.66 1.93
C THR A 72 5.94 5.92 2.73
N LEU A 73 6.19 5.68 4.01
CA LEU A 73 5.23 5.10 4.94
C LEU A 73 5.41 5.66 6.35
N GLN A 74 4.40 5.46 7.19
CA GLN A 74 4.48 5.67 8.64
C GLN A 74 4.31 4.32 9.33
N VAL A 75 5.06 4.09 10.39
CA VAL A 75 5.00 2.87 11.20
C VAL A 75 4.92 3.26 12.66
N LYS A 76 4.10 2.52 13.42
CA LYS A 76 4.00 2.61 14.88
C LYS A 76 4.10 1.20 15.46
N VAL A 77 4.81 1.08 16.58
CA VAL A 77 4.79 -0.12 17.42
C VAL A 77 3.77 0.11 18.54
N GLU A 78 2.92 -0.87 18.78
CA GLU A 78 1.98 -0.91 19.91
C GLU A 78 2.60 -1.61 21.11
#